data_AF-A0A1A6GQX7-F1
#
_entry.id   AF-A0A1A6GQX7-F1
#
_cell.length_a   1.000
_cell.length_b   1.000
_cell.length_c   1.000
_cell.angle_alpha   90.00
_cell.angle_beta   90.00
_cell.angle_gamma   90.00
#
_symmetry.space_group_name_H-M   'P 1'
#
loop_
_entity.id
_entity.type
_entity.pdbx_description
1 polymer ?
#
loop_
_entity_poly.entity_id
_entity_poly.type
_entity_poly.pdbx_seq_one_letter_code
_entity_poly.pdbx_strand_id
1 'polypeptide(L)'
;MVSWKGIYFILFLFAGSFFGSIFMLGPIIPLMFINLSWYRWISSRLVATWLTLPVALLEIMFGVKVVITGDAFVPGERSVIIMNHRTRVDWMFLWNCLMRYSYLRLEKICLKSSLKSVPG
;
A
#
# COMPACT_ATOMS: atom_id res chain seq x y z
N MET A 1 20.64 -16.92 10.96
CA MET A 1 20.78 -17.31 9.54
C MET A 1 19.81 -16.48 8.72
N VAL A 2 20.25 -15.87 7.62
CA VAL A 2 19.38 -15.06 6.75
C VAL A 2 18.53 -15.99 5.89
N SER A 3 17.21 -15.76 5.84
CA SER A 3 16.29 -16.53 5.01
C SER A 3 16.31 -16.03 3.57
N TRP A 4 16.52 -16.92 2.59
CA TRP A 4 16.44 -16.58 1.16
C TRP A 4 15.09 -15.95 0.78
N LYS A 5 13.99 -16.43 1.36
CA LYS A 5 12.66 -15.83 1.16
C LYS A 5 12.61 -14.38 1.65
N GLY A 6 13.28 -14.07 2.76
CA GLY A 6 13.38 -12.71 3.28
C GLY A 6 14.21 -11.78 2.37
N ILE A 7 15.27 -12.31 1.75
CA ILE A 7 16.06 -11.56 0.77
C ILE A 7 15.20 -11.23 -0.45
N TYR A 8 14.55 -12.23 -1.05
CA TYR A 8 13.66 -12.00 -2.19
C TYR A 8 12.53 -11.03 -1.86
N PHE A 9 11.94 -11.14 -0.67
CA PHE A 9 10.92 -10.20 -0.22
C PHE A 9 11.37 -8.75 -0.28
N ILE A 10 12.52 -8.46 0.34
CA ILE A 10 13.06 -7.10 0.38
C ILE A 10 13.39 -6.62 -1.03
N LEU A 11 14.01 -7.48 -1.85
CA LEU A 11 14.36 -7.13 -3.23
C LEU A 11 13.12 -6.82 -4.08
N PHE A 12 12.07 -7.65 -4.03
CA PHE A 12 10.84 -7.41 -4.78
C PHE A 12 10.11 -6.15 -4.30
N LEU A 13 10.05 -5.91 -2.98
CA LEU A 13 9.45 -4.68 -2.46
C LEU A 13 10.23 -3.44 -2.86
N PHE A 14 11.56 -3.49 -2.75
CA PHE A 14 12.42 -2.37 -3.13
C PHE A 14 12.34 -2.10 -4.64
N ALA A 15 12.59 -3.11 -5.47
CA ALA A 15 12.50 -2.98 -6.92
C ALA A 15 11.09 -2.58 -7.37
N GLY A 16 10.05 -3.14 -6.76
CA GLY A 16 8.67 -2.77 -7.00
C GLY A 16 8.41 -1.31 -6.65
N SER A 17 8.87 -0.83 -5.49
CA SER A 17 8.69 0.58 -5.08
C SER A 17 9.42 1.54 -6.01
N PHE A 18 10.63 1.19 -6.44
CA PHE A 18 11.41 1.96 -7.40
C PHE A 18 10.68 2.02 -8.75
N PHE A 19 10.22 0.88 -9.25
CA PHE A 19 9.48 0.80 -10.50
C PHE A 19 8.16 1.57 -10.45
N GLY A 20 7.38 1.38 -9.38
CA GLY A 20 6.12 2.09 -9.17
C GLY A 20 6.30 3.60 -9.07
N SER A 21 7.34 4.06 -8.41
CA SER A 21 7.61 5.50 -8.27
C SER A 21 8.08 6.12 -9.58
N ILE A 22 9.07 5.51 -10.25
CA ILE A 22 9.72 6.12 -11.41
C ILE A 22 8.93 5.90 -12.70
N PHE A 23 8.48 4.68 -12.96
CA PHE A 23 7.88 4.32 -14.25
C PHE A 23 6.35 4.34 -14.24
N MET A 24 5.70 4.18 -13.09
CA MET A 24 4.24 4.32 -13.00
C MET A 24 3.83 5.74 -12.61
N LEU A 25 4.34 6.28 -11.50
CA LEU A 25 3.95 7.60 -11.01
C LEU A 25 4.69 8.76 -11.70
N GLY A 26 5.98 8.60 -11.98
CA GLY A 26 6.81 9.62 -12.63
C GLY A 26 6.19 10.22 -13.90
N PRO A 27 5.76 9.41 -14.89
CA PRO A 27 5.14 9.92 -16.11
C PRO A 27 3.81 10.65 -15.90
N ILE A 28 3.17 10.46 -14.74
CA ILE A 28 1.89 11.08 -14.39
C ILE A 28 2.09 12.45 -13.72
N ILE A 29 3.30 12.81 -13.28
CA ILE A 29 3.59 14.10 -12.62
C ILE A 29 3.16 15.31 -13.48
N PRO A 30 3.42 15.38 -14.81
CA PRO A 30 2.99 16.52 -15.61
C PRO A 30 1.48 16.78 -15.56
N LEU A 31 0.67 15.72 -15.41
CA LEU A 31 -0.79 15.83 -15.31
C LEU A 31 -1.23 16.61 -14.08
N MET A 32 -0.43 16.66 -13.01
CA MET A 32 -0.69 17.46 -11.81
C MET A 32 -0.85 18.94 -12.12
N PHE A 33 -0.07 19.47 -13.07
CA PHE A 33 -0.10 20.88 -13.47
C PHE A 33 -1.23 21.18 -14.45
N ILE A 34 -1.76 20.16 -15.14
CA ILE A 34 -2.85 20.31 -16.13
C ILE A 34 -4.21 20.14 -15.44
N ASN A 35 -4.39 19.04 -14.69
CA ASN A 35 -5.63 18.75 -13.99
C ASN A 35 -5.38 17.89 -12.74
N LEU A 36 -5.49 18.54 -11.58
CA LEU A 36 -5.25 17.92 -10.29
C LEU A 36 -6.22 16.78 -9.98
N SER A 37 -7.48 16.85 -10.43
CA SER A 37 -8.48 15.81 -10.19
C SER A 37 -8.13 14.53 -10.95
N TRP A 38 -7.75 14.65 -12.23
CA TRP A 38 -7.29 13.50 -13.02
C TRP A 38 -5.99 12.92 -12.48
N TYR A 39 -5.02 13.76 -12.12
CA TYR A 39 -3.78 13.31 -11.46
C TYR A 39 -4.08 12.46 -10.22
N ARG A 40 -4.92 12.95 -9.30
CA ARG A 40 -5.28 12.22 -8.07
C ARG A 40 -6.02 10.91 -8.38
N TRP A 41 -6.92 10.94 -9.36
CA TRP A 41 -7.70 9.77 -9.76
C TRP A 41 -6.84 8.65 -10.36
N ILE A 42 -5.86 9.00 -11.21
CA ILE A 42 -4.92 8.04 -11.81
C ILE A 42 -3.91 7.55 -10.77
N SER A 43 -3.22 8.47 -10.07
CA SER A 43 -2.18 8.12 -9.10
C SER A 43 -2.70 7.21 -7.99
N SER A 44 -3.93 7.44 -7.49
CA SER A 44 -4.54 6.56 -6.49
C SER A 44 -4.73 5.11 -6.97
N ARG A 45 -5.01 4.90 -8.27
CA ARG A 45 -5.15 3.57 -8.86
C ARG A 45 -3.80 2.89 -9.05
N LEU A 46 -2.81 3.64 -9.54
CA LEU A 46 -1.44 3.12 -9.72
C LEU A 46 -0.84 2.69 -8.38
N VAL A 47 -0.99 3.50 -7.33
CA VAL A 47 -0.56 3.14 -5.97
C VAL A 47 -1.30 1.91 -5.47
N ALA A 48 -2.62 1.83 -5.66
CA ALA A 48 -3.39 0.65 -5.25
C ALA A 48 -2.94 -0.62 -5.98
N THR A 49 -2.64 -0.54 -7.28
CA THR A 49 -2.06 -1.65 -8.04
C THR A 49 -0.72 -2.08 -7.44
N TRP A 50 0.17 -1.14 -7.13
CA TRP A 50 1.43 -1.46 -6.47
C TRP A 50 1.25 -2.11 -5.10
N LEU A 51 0.31 -1.64 -4.28
CA LEU A 51 0.02 -2.19 -2.95
C LEU A 51 -0.48 -3.65 -2.97
N THR A 52 -0.94 -4.16 -4.12
CA THR A 52 -1.24 -5.59 -4.28
C THR A 52 0.00 -6.48 -4.22
N LEU A 53 1.17 -5.99 -4.61
CA LEU A 53 2.43 -6.75 -4.58
C LEU A 53 2.85 -7.12 -3.15
N PRO A 54 2.95 -6.19 -2.18
CA PRO A 54 3.12 -6.50 -0.76
C PRO A 54 2.19 -7.59 -0.23
N VAL A 55 0.90 -7.52 -0.60
CA VAL A 55 -0.10 -8.50 -0.19
C VAL A 55 0.20 -9.87 -0.78
N ALA A 56 0.42 -9.94 -2.09
CA ALA A 56 0.75 -11.18 -2.80
C ALA A 56 2.02 -11.82 -2.25
N LEU A 57 3.05 -11.02 -1.92
CA LEU A 57 4.28 -11.53 -1.32
C LEU A 57 4.06 -12.16 0.06
N LEU A 58 3.19 -11.59 0.90
CA LEU A 58 2.85 -12.21 2.18
C LEU A 58 2.12 -13.54 1.98
N GLU A 59 1.07 -13.55 1.17
CA GLU A 59 0.19 -14.74 1.08
C GLU A 59 0.82 -15.86 0.26
N ILE A 60 1.48 -15.54 -0.86
CA ILE A 60 2.00 -16.53 -1.80
C ILE A 60 3.40 -17.01 -1.40
N MET A 61 4.33 -16.09 -1.12
CA MET A 61 5.72 -16.47 -0.88
C MET A 61 5.97 -16.98 0.54
N PHE A 62 5.30 -16.36 1.53
CA PHE A 62 5.38 -16.77 2.92
C PHE A 62 4.26 -17.71 3.35
N GLY A 63 3.23 -17.93 2.52
CA GLY A 63 2.10 -18.79 2.86
C GLY A 63 1.26 -18.22 4.01
N VAL A 64 1.29 -16.90 4.22
CA VAL A 64 0.53 -16.26 5.30
C VAL A 64 -0.95 -16.37 4.99
N LYS A 65 -1.68 -17.07 5.85
CA LYS A 65 -3.15 -17.10 5.81
C LYS A 65 -3.69 -15.92 6.61
N VAL A 66 -4.24 -14.93 5.93
CA VAL A 66 -4.94 -13.81 6.58
C VAL A 66 -6.40 -14.20 6.84
N VAL A 67 -6.83 -14.11 8.09
CA VAL A 67 -8.22 -14.35 8.50
C VAL A 67 -8.80 -13.03 8.98
N ILE A 68 -9.93 -12.63 8.39
CA ILE A 68 -10.63 -11.38 8.70
C ILE A 68 -12.00 -11.76 9.24
N THR A 69 -12.35 -11.21 10.39
CA THR A 69 -13.62 -11.45 11.10
C THR A 69 -14.21 -10.13 11.58
N GLY A 70 -15.52 -10.12 11.81
CA GLY A 70 -16.27 -8.93 12.22
C GLY A 70 -17.12 -8.35 11.09
N ASP A 71 -17.63 -7.14 11.33
CA ASP A 71 -18.53 -6.46 10.40
C ASP A 71 -17.80 -5.94 9.15
N ALA A 72 -18.52 -5.92 8.03
CA ALA A 72 -18.00 -5.35 6.79
C ALA A 72 -17.98 -3.82 6.83
N PHE A 73 -17.09 -3.21 6.05
CA PHE A 73 -17.10 -1.76 5.84
C PHE A 73 -18.38 -1.33 5.11
N VAL A 74 -18.96 -0.21 5.53
CA VAL A 74 -20.09 0.40 4.83
C VAL A 74 -19.59 1.14 3.58
N PRO A 75 -20.01 0.75 2.36
CA PRO A 75 -19.56 1.42 1.15
C PRO A 75 -19.93 2.89 1.12
N GLY A 76 -18.97 3.76 0.79
CA GLY A 76 -19.19 5.20 0.65
C GLY A 76 -19.03 6.00 1.95
N GLU A 77 -18.94 5.34 3.10
CA GLU A 77 -18.65 6.03 4.36
C GLU A 77 -17.16 6.27 4.57
N ARG A 78 -16.84 7.29 5.39
CA ARG A 78 -15.47 7.58 5.83
C ARG A 78 -15.26 6.88 7.16
N SER A 79 -14.27 6.00 7.23
CA SER A 79 -13.92 5.27 8.45
C SER A 79 -12.57 5.72 8.98
N VAL A 80 -12.46 5.78 10.31
CA VAL A 80 -11.16 5.88 11.00
C VAL A 80 -10.83 4.49 11.52
N ILE A 81 -9.72 3.93 11.06
CA ILE A 81 -9.26 2.61 11.48
C ILE A 81 -8.21 2.80 12.58
N ILE A 82 -8.49 2.24 13.75
CA ILE A 82 -7.54 2.20 14.87
C ILE A 82 -7.05 0.77 14.98
N MET A 83 -5.73 0.59 14.88
CA MET A 83 -5.10 -0.73 14.92
C MET A 83 -3.93 -0.74 15.89
N ASN A 84 -3.71 -1.88 16.53
CA ASN A 84 -2.47 -2.13 17.25
C ASN A 84 -1.30 -2.12 16.25
N HIS A 85 -0.19 -1.45 16.61
CA HIS A 85 1.00 -1.38 15.78
C HIS A 85 2.19 -2.08 16.45
N ARG A 86 2.25 -3.40 16.32
CA ARG A 86 3.27 -4.24 16.95
C ARG A 86 4.53 -4.38 16.08
N THR A 87 4.39 -4.34 14.75
CA THR A 87 5.50 -4.59 13.82
C THR A 87 5.51 -3.61 12.65
N ARG A 88 6.67 -3.49 11.98
CA ARG A 88 6.80 -2.64 10.79
C ARG A 88 6.02 -3.14 9.58
N VAL A 89 5.50 -4.36 9.59
CA VAL A 89 4.75 -4.98 8.49
C VAL A 89 3.23 -4.96 8.70
N ASP A 90 2.73 -4.37 9.79
CA ASP A 90 1.30 -4.34 10.13
C ASP A 90 0.44 -3.73 9.00
N TRP A 91 1.02 -2.77 8.30
CA TRP A 91 0.51 -2.17 7.06
C TRP A 91 0.05 -3.19 6.02
N MET A 92 0.83 -4.25 5.83
CA MET A 92 0.52 -5.27 4.83
C MET A 92 -0.67 -6.15 5.23
N PHE A 93 -0.92 -6.31 6.53
CA PHE A 93 -2.15 -6.95 7.02
C PHE A 93 -3.37 -6.03 6.86
N LEU A 94 -3.21 -4.72 7.08
CA LEU A 94 -4.25 -3.74 6.77
C LEU A 94 -4.60 -3.77 5.28
N TRP A 95 -3.61 -3.75 4.39
CA TRP A 95 -3.84 -3.80 2.94
C TRP A 95 -4.53 -5.08 2.50
N ASN A 96 -4.22 -6.22 3.11
CA ASN A 96 -4.94 -7.47 2.90
C ASN A 96 -6.44 -7.35 3.22
N CYS A 97 -6.77 -6.66 4.30
CA CYS A 97 -8.16 -6.38 4.70
C CYS A 97 -8.84 -5.45 3.70
N LEU A 98 -8.21 -4.30 3.40
CA LEU A 98 -8.76 -3.30 2.50
C LEU A 98 -8.93 -3.81 1.07
N MET A 99 -8.07 -4.72 0.61
CA MET A 99 -8.19 -5.32 -0.73
C MET A 99 -9.41 -6.25 -0.86
N ARG A 100 -9.89 -6.84 0.24
CA ARG A 100 -11.03 -7.78 0.25
C ARG A 100 -12.35 -7.12 0.62
N TYR A 101 -12.32 -6.15 1.53
CA TYR A 101 -13.54 -5.60 2.14
C TYR A 101 -13.68 -4.08 1.95
N SER A 102 -12.74 -3.40 1.28
CA SER A 102 -12.81 -1.94 1.09
C SER A 102 -12.06 -1.50 -0.19
N TYR A 103 -11.63 -0.24 -0.24
CA TYR A 103 -10.88 0.34 -1.35
C TYR A 103 -9.46 0.71 -0.92
N LEU A 104 -8.50 -0.13 -1.30
CA LEU A 104 -7.07 0.10 -1.07
C LEU A 104 -6.60 1.50 -1.57
N ARG A 105 -7.14 1.98 -2.69
CA ARG A 105 -6.81 3.29 -3.27
C ARG A 105 -7.18 4.51 -2.41
N LEU A 106 -8.10 4.35 -1.45
CA LEU A 106 -8.65 5.44 -0.65
C LEU A 106 -7.98 5.57 0.71
N GLU A 107 -7.13 4.61 1.09
CA GLU A 107 -6.38 4.62 2.34
C GLU A 107 -5.55 5.91 2.48
N LYS A 108 -5.56 6.46 3.71
CA LYS A 108 -4.68 7.54 4.15
C LYS A 108 -4.19 7.22 5.54
N ILE A 109 -2.92 7.52 5.78
CA ILE A 109 -2.30 7.08 7.02
C ILE A 109 -1.51 8.17 7.69
N CYS A 110 -1.73 8.27 9.00
CA CYS A 110 -1.07 9.22 9.86
C CYS A 110 0.37 8.77 10.11
N LEU A 111 1.31 9.53 9.54
CA LEU A 111 2.74 9.31 9.71
C LEU A 111 3.32 10.29 10.75
N LYS A 112 4.45 9.90 11.35
CA LYS A 112 5.20 10.78 12.26
C LYS A 112 5.69 12.02 11.51
N SER A 113 5.69 13.17 12.18
CA SER A 113 6.13 14.45 11.61
C SER A 113 7.57 14.42 11.08
N SER A 114 8.45 13.63 11.69
CA SER A 114 9.83 13.43 11.24
C SER A 114 9.94 12.88 9.82
N LEU A 115 8.92 12.20 9.32
CA LEU A 115 8.90 11.69 7.94
C LEU A 115 8.62 12.78 6.91
N LYS A 116 8.14 13.97 7.32
CA LYS A 116 7.87 15.08 6.41
C LYS A 116 9.15 15.63 5.76
N SER A 117 10.30 15.50 6.41
CA SER A 117 11.59 15.97 5.90
C SER A 117 12.33 14.94 5.04
N VAL A 118 11.83 13.71 4.96
CA VAL A 118 12.45 12.67 4.14
C VAL A 118 11.94 12.84 2.71
N PRO A 119 12.83 13.02 1.72
CA PRO A 119 12.41 13.05 0.32
C PRO A 119 11.85 11.68 -0.08
N GLY A 120 10.62 11.70 -0.57
CA GLY A 120 9.83 10.53 -0.95
C GLY A 120 8.47 10.94 -1.49
#